data_AF-A0A2A2MG23-F1
#
_entry.id   AF-A0A2A2MG23-F1
#
_cell.length_a   1.000
_cell.length_b   1.000
_cell.length_c   1.000
_cell.angle_alpha   90.00
_cell.angle_beta   90.00
_cell.angle_gamma   90.00
#
_symmetry.space_group_name_H-M   'P 1'
#
loop_
_entity.id
_entity.type
_entity.pdbx_description
1 polymer ?
#
loop_
_entity_poly.entity_id
_entity_poly.type
_entity_poly.pdbx_seq_one_letter_code
_entity_poly.pdbx_strand_id
1 'polypeptide(L)'
;MELRQPLENLQSPEIHQIWQCLHAISDPELPVLSITDLGMVRGVTPLKKGWLVTFTPTYSGCPATEFLISAIQETLTEAGFSPVKVEICLTPAWTTDWMNAEAKNRLREYGVAPPQGLICEKPLSTETVQCPRCGSHDTQKVSEFGSTACKALYRCKQCLEPFDYFKCI
;
A
#
# COMPACT_ATOMS: atom_id res chain seq x y z
N MET A 1 -0.20 43.71 -15.10
CA MET A 1 -0.60 43.63 -13.67
C MET A 1 -0.70 42.17 -13.33
N GLU A 2 0.39 41.59 -12.83
CA GLU A 2 0.50 40.15 -12.55
C GLU A 2 -0.27 39.81 -11.28
N LEU A 3 -1.17 38.82 -11.40
CA LEU A 3 -1.91 38.24 -10.28
C LEU A 3 -0.96 37.34 -9.48
N ARG A 4 -0.41 37.86 -8.38
CA ARG A 4 0.29 37.03 -7.38
C ARG A 4 -0.75 36.22 -6.60
N GLN A 5 -0.81 34.91 -6.84
CA GLN A 5 -1.49 33.99 -5.94
C GLN A 5 -0.70 33.88 -4.62
N PRO A 6 -1.36 33.80 -3.44
CA PRO A 6 -0.65 33.72 -2.16
C PRO A 6 0.08 32.38 -2.02
N LEU A 7 1.34 32.41 -1.57
CA LEU A 7 2.19 31.25 -1.24
C LEU A 7 1.74 30.51 0.04
N GLU A 8 0.47 30.61 0.44
CA GLU A 8 -0.03 30.21 1.76
C GLU A 8 -0.19 28.70 1.97
N ASN A 9 0.05 27.87 0.94
CA ASN A 9 -0.13 26.41 0.99
C ASN A 9 1.14 25.61 0.64
N LEU A 10 2.34 26.17 0.88
CA LEU A 10 3.57 25.38 0.73
C LEU A 10 3.78 24.52 1.98
N GLN A 11 3.76 23.19 1.80
CA GLN A 11 4.16 22.25 2.84
C GLN A 11 5.62 22.48 3.23
N SER A 12 5.95 22.27 4.50
CA SER A 12 7.32 22.48 4.98
C SER A 12 8.28 21.46 4.32
N PRO A 13 9.54 21.83 4.07
CA PRO A 13 10.50 20.95 3.41
C PRO A 13 10.74 19.64 4.18
N GLU A 14 10.59 19.66 5.50
CA GLU A 14 10.69 18.49 6.38
C GLU A 14 9.62 17.44 6.03
N ILE A 15 8.40 17.86 5.66
CA ILE A 15 7.34 16.92 5.25
C ILE A 15 7.81 16.11 4.04
N HIS A 16 8.44 16.76 3.05
CA HIS A 16 8.98 16.05 1.89
C HIS A 16 10.07 15.03 2.27
N GLN A 17 10.98 15.40 3.17
CA GLN A 17 12.02 14.50 3.66
C GLN A 17 11.43 13.32 4.45
N ILE A 18 10.41 13.55 5.28
CA ILE A 18 9.69 12.50 6.00
C ILE A 18 9.06 11.51 5.01
N TRP A 19 8.40 11.99 3.95
CA TRP A 19 7.84 11.10 2.92
C TRP A 19 8.91 10.26 2.21
N GLN A 20 10.11 10.81 1.98
CA GLN A 20 11.24 10.04 1.44
C GLN A 20 11.70 8.95 2.40
N CYS A 21 11.81 9.24 3.70
CA CYS A 21 12.13 8.26 4.72
C CYS A 21 11.06 7.14 4.79
N LEU A 22 9.79 7.52 4.78
CA LEU A 22 8.68 6.56 4.79
C LEU A 22 8.64 5.67 3.54
N HIS A 23 9.07 6.19 2.38
CA HIS A 23 9.17 5.40 1.15
C HIS A 23 10.26 4.32 1.21
N ALA A 24 11.26 4.44 2.09
CA ALA A 24 12.28 3.41 2.27
C ALA A 24 11.78 2.17 3.03
N ILE A 25 10.60 2.25 3.66
CA ILE A 25 10.03 1.15 4.44
C ILE A 25 9.20 0.25 3.52
N SER A 26 9.74 -0.93 3.19
CA SER A 26 9.04 -1.98 2.46
C SER A 26 7.99 -2.68 3.33
N ASP A 27 6.89 -3.09 2.70
CA ASP A 27 5.93 -3.99 3.35
C ASP A 27 6.51 -5.41 3.44
N PRO A 28 6.51 -6.06 4.61
CA PRO A 28 7.11 -7.40 4.77
C PRO A 28 6.38 -8.49 3.99
N GLU A 29 5.09 -8.29 3.68
CA GLU A 29 4.27 -9.23 2.91
C GLU A 29 4.42 -8.98 1.40
N LEU A 30 4.80 -7.77 0.99
CA LEU A 30 5.07 -7.34 -0.39
C LEU A 30 6.38 -6.53 -0.47
N PRO A 31 7.56 -7.18 -0.37
CA PRO A 31 8.86 -6.47 -0.23
C PRO A 31 9.22 -5.51 -1.37
N VAL A 32 8.59 -5.68 -2.54
CA VAL A 32 8.76 -4.84 -3.73
C VAL A 32 8.00 -3.51 -3.67
N LEU A 33 7.10 -3.34 -2.68
CA LEU A 33 6.33 -2.12 -2.47
C LEU A 33 6.64 -1.52 -1.11
N SER A 34 6.74 -0.19 -1.07
CA SER A 34 6.81 0.55 0.16
C SER A 34 5.42 0.77 0.78
N ILE A 35 5.38 1.11 2.07
CA ILE A 35 4.15 1.54 2.74
C ILE A 35 3.50 2.78 2.10
N THR A 36 4.28 3.60 1.40
CA THR A 36 3.77 4.76 0.66
C THR A 36 3.25 4.38 -0.73
N ASP A 37 3.86 3.41 -1.41
CA ASP A 37 3.35 2.84 -2.68
C ASP A 37 1.99 2.18 -2.50
N LEU A 38 1.78 1.54 -1.35
CA LEU A 38 0.52 0.96 -0.93
C LEU A 38 -0.49 2.00 -0.45
N GLY A 39 -0.10 3.27 -0.29
CA GLY A 39 -0.97 4.33 0.23
C GLY A 39 -1.40 4.12 1.69
N MET A 40 -0.64 3.33 2.46
CA MET A 40 -0.89 3.06 3.88
C MET A 40 -0.61 4.29 4.74
N VAL A 41 0.34 5.13 4.35
CA VAL A 41 0.56 6.43 4.98
C VAL A 41 -0.47 7.43 4.46
N ARG A 42 -1.31 7.95 5.36
CA ARG A 42 -2.43 8.86 5.03
C ARG A 42 -2.10 10.33 5.24
N GLY A 43 -1.12 10.61 6.08
CA GLY A 43 -0.75 11.98 6.39
C GLY A 43 0.45 12.07 7.31
N VAL A 44 1.14 13.18 7.18
CA VAL A 44 2.22 13.61 8.08
C VAL A 44 1.86 15.01 8.54
N THR A 45 1.61 15.17 9.84
CA THR A 45 1.19 16.44 10.43
C THR A 45 2.21 16.90 11.47
N PRO A 46 2.69 18.16 11.41
CA PRO A 46 3.54 18.70 12.46
C PRO A 46 2.73 18.85 13.75
N LEU A 47 3.31 18.45 14.88
CA LEU A 47 2.75 18.68 16.21
C LEU A 47 3.48 19.86 16.88
N LYS A 48 2.96 20.32 18.03
CA LYS A 48 3.68 21.30 18.88
C LYS A 48 5.10 20.83 19.24
N LYS A 49 5.30 19.51 19.31
CA LYS A 49 6.59 18.84 19.49
C LYS A 49 6.61 17.59 18.61
N GLY A 50 7.46 17.59 17.59
CA GLY A 50 7.65 16.45 16.70
C GLY A 50 6.53 16.26 15.67
N TRP A 51 6.26 15.01 15.30
CA TRP A 51 5.45 14.66 14.13
C TRP A 51 4.39 13.61 14.43
N LEU A 52 3.24 13.72 13.76
CA LEU A 52 2.20 12.71 13.72
C LEU A 52 2.17 12.07 12.33
N VAL A 53 2.35 10.75 12.27
CA VAL A 53 2.15 9.96 11.06
C VAL A 53 0.82 9.21 11.19
N THR A 54 -0.10 9.47 10.28
CA THR A 54 -1.36 8.73 10.17
C THR A 54 -1.14 7.54 9.25
N PHE A 55 -1.41 6.34 9.76
CA PHE A 55 -1.18 5.07 9.09
C PHE A 55 -2.46 4.24 9.05
N THR A 56 -2.74 3.59 7.93
CA THR A 56 -3.89 2.71 7.74
C THR A 56 -3.40 1.37 7.17
N PRO A 57 -3.54 0.26 7.92
CA PRO A 57 -3.10 -1.04 7.45
C PRO A 57 -4.02 -1.57 6.34
N THR A 58 -3.47 -2.38 5.43
CA THR A 58 -4.20 -3.03 4.34
C THR A 58 -5.31 -3.97 4.82
N TYR A 59 -5.13 -4.52 6.02
CA TYR A 59 -6.10 -5.36 6.70
C TYR A 59 -6.08 -5.05 8.20
N SER A 60 -7.25 -4.89 8.83
CA SER A 60 -7.36 -4.51 10.25
C SER A 60 -6.72 -5.52 11.20
N GLY A 61 -6.63 -6.78 10.80
CA GLY A 61 -5.92 -7.85 11.52
C GLY A 61 -4.55 -8.18 10.93
N CYS A 62 -3.89 -7.24 10.24
CA CYS A 62 -2.61 -7.50 9.61
C CYS A 62 -1.54 -7.77 10.69
N PRO A 63 -0.90 -8.96 10.70
CA PRO A 63 0.10 -9.31 11.72
C PRO A 63 1.34 -8.40 11.66
N ALA A 64 1.61 -7.79 10.51
CA ALA A 64 2.73 -6.88 10.30
C ALA A 64 2.51 -5.47 10.87
N THR A 65 1.32 -5.16 11.41
CA THR A 65 0.97 -3.79 11.85
C THR A 65 1.93 -3.24 12.89
N GLU A 66 2.22 -4.01 13.95
CA GLU A 66 3.13 -3.57 15.02
C GLU A 66 4.56 -3.38 14.51
N PHE A 67 5.02 -4.29 13.64
CA PHE A 67 6.33 -4.18 12.99
C PHE A 67 6.45 -2.89 12.17
N LEU A 68 5.43 -2.57 11.36
CA LEU A 68 5.44 -1.36 10.54
C LEU A 68 5.40 -0.09 11.38
N ILE A 69 4.68 -0.08 12.51
CA ILE A 69 4.66 1.06 13.43
C ILE A 69 6.04 1.31 14.01
N SER A 70 6.71 0.26 14.50
CA SER A 70 8.09 0.38 15.01
C SER A 70 9.05 0.83 13.92
N ALA A 71 8.97 0.26 12.72
CA ALA A 71 9.82 0.64 11.59
C ALA A 71 9.64 2.13 11.22
N ILE A 72 8.41 2.66 11.23
CA ILE A 72 8.14 4.09 11.01
C ILE A 72 8.80 4.95 12.10
N GLN A 73 8.64 4.57 13.37
CA GLN A 73 9.19 5.31 14.50
C GLN A 73 10.73 5.33 14.47
N GLU A 74 11.35 4.18 14.23
CA GLU A 74 12.80 4.01 14.16
C GLU A 74 13.37 4.81 12.99
N THR A 75 12.86 4.59 11.77
CA THR A 75 13.33 5.26 10.55
C THR A 75 13.29 6.78 10.67
N LEU A 76 12.19 7.33 11.20
CA LEU A 76 12.05 8.78 11.36
C LEU A 76 12.87 9.33 12.53
N THR A 77 13.07 8.55 13.59
CA THR A 77 13.94 8.94 14.71
C THR A 77 15.40 9.00 14.27
N GLU A 78 15.87 8.01 13.51
CA GLU A 78 17.22 7.96 12.94
C GLU A 78 17.49 9.11 11.96
N ALA A 79 16.46 9.51 11.20
CA ALA A 79 16.51 10.67 10.31
C ALA A 79 16.43 12.02 11.06
N GLY A 80 16.29 12.03 12.39
CA GLY A 80 16.28 13.24 13.21
C GLY A 80 14.91 13.88 13.45
N PHE A 81 13.81 13.24 13.05
CA PHE A 81 12.44 13.76 13.18
C PHE A 81 11.76 13.41 14.52
N SER A 82 12.52 13.33 15.61
CA SER A 82 12.00 12.96 16.94
C SER A 82 11.39 14.16 17.68
N PRO A 83 10.29 13.99 18.45
CA PRO A 83 9.53 12.76 18.67
C PRO A 83 8.54 12.42 17.55
N VAL A 84 8.28 11.12 17.33
CA VAL A 84 7.34 10.63 16.31
C VAL A 84 6.21 9.88 17.00
N LYS A 85 4.97 10.30 16.72
CA LYS A 85 3.76 9.55 17.07
C LYS A 85 3.16 8.93 15.81
N VAL A 86 2.82 7.65 15.88
CA VAL A 86 2.09 6.96 14.82
C VAL A 86 0.67 6.71 15.31
N GLU A 87 -0.32 7.04 14.49
CA GLU A 87 -1.73 6.80 14.77
C GLU A 87 -2.34 5.91 13.71
N ILE A 88 -2.99 4.83 14.16
CA ILE A 88 -3.71 3.92 13.27
C ILE A 88 -5.09 4.51 12.99
N CYS A 89 -5.37 4.77 11.73
CA CYS A 89 -6.68 5.20 11.25
C CYS A 89 -7.35 4.04 10.51
N LEU A 90 -8.45 3.52 11.05
CA LEU A 90 -9.22 2.42 10.43
C LEU A 90 -10.44 2.91 9.64
N THR A 91 -10.66 4.23 9.56
CA THR A 91 -11.81 4.82 8.86
C THR A 91 -11.38 6.05 8.06
N PRO A 92 -11.54 6.05 6.73
CA PRO A 92 -12.04 4.95 5.91
C PRO A 92 -11.13 3.72 5.96
N ALA A 93 -11.70 2.54 5.69
CA ALA A 93 -10.89 1.33 5.52
C ALA A 93 -9.91 1.50 4.35
N TRP A 94 -8.76 0.84 4.44
CA TRP A 94 -7.82 0.82 3.33
C TRP A 94 -8.48 0.23 2.09
N THR A 95 -8.18 0.81 0.93
CA THR A 95 -8.61 0.25 -0.35
C THR A 95 -7.50 0.27 -1.38
N THR A 96 -7.55 -0.70 -2.29
CA THR A 96 -6.59 -0.88 -3.37
C THR A 96 -6.53 0.30 -4.36
N ASP A 97 -7.53 1.18 -4.33
CA ASP A 97 -7.52 2.44 -5.10
C ASP A 97 -6.45 3.42 -4.62
N TRP A 98 -5.91 3.23 -3.41
CA TRP A 98 -4.83 4.05 -2.89
C TRP A 98 -3.45 3.66 -3.44
N MET A 99 -3.36 2.53 -4.15
CA MET A 99 -2.14 2.10 -4.82
C MET A 99 -1.92 2.88 -6.12
N ASN A 100 -0.71 3.39 -6.32
CA ASN A 100 -0.35 4.03 -7.58
C ASN A 100 -0.20 2.99 -8.73
N ALA A 101 -0.23 3.46 -9.99
CA ALA A 101 -0.16 2.56 -11.16
C ALA A 101 1.18 1.82 -11.26
N GLU A 102 2.27 2.44 -10.79
CA GLU A 102 3.60 1.83 -10.77
C GLU A 102 3.67 0.66 -9.77
N ALA A 103 3.05 0.79 -8.61
CA ALA A 103 2.93 -0.27 -7.61
C ALA A 103 2.20 -1.49 -8.18
N LYS A 104 1.11 -1.26 -8.93
CA LYS A 104 0.39 -2.34 -9.64
C LYS A 104 1.27 -3.03 -10.70
N ASN A 105 2.16 -2.29 -11.36
CA ASN A 105 3.11 -2.87 -12.31
C ASN A 105 4.20 -3.69 -11.62
N ARG A 106 4.82 -3.15 -10.56
CA ARG A 106 5.83 -3.85 -9.74
C ARG A 106 5.29 -5.16 -9.16
N LEU A 107 4.01 -5.19 -8.75
CA LEU A 107 3.37 -6.45 -8.33
C LEU A 107 3.35 -7.49 -9.44
N ARG A 108 2.96 -7.12 -10.67
CA ARG A 108 2.93 -8.05 -11.80
C ARG A 108 4.33 -8.58 -12.12
N GLU A 109 5.33 -7.70 -12.11
CA GLU A 109 6.74 -8.09 -12.33
C GLU A 109 7.25 -9.03 -11.23
N TYR A 110 6.79 -8.84 -10.00
CA TYR A 110 7.07 -9.74 -8.88
C TYR A 110 6.30 -11.07 -8.95
N GLY A 111 5.36 -11.21 -9.90
CA GLY A 111 4.56 -12.42 -10.07
C GLY A 111 3.28 -12.47 -9.22
N VAL A 112 2.88 -11.35 -8.63
CA VAL A 112 1.60 -11.20 -7.91
C VAL A 112 0.62 -10.46 -8.80
N ALA A 113 -0.56 -11.03 -9.02
CA ALA A 113 -1.62 -10.35 -9.75
C ALA A 113 -2.15 -9.17 -8.91
N PRO A 114 -2.12 -7.93 -9.43
CA PRO A 114 -2.64 -6.78 -8.72
C PRO A 114 -4.18 -6.78 -8.68
N PRO A 115 -4.78 -6.07 -7.73
CA PRO A 115 -6.22 -5.94 -7.59
C PRO A 115 -6.84 -5.32 -8.85
N GLN A 116 -7.99 -5.87 -9.26
CA GLN A 116 -8.71 -5.42 -10.46
C GLN A 116 -10.01 -4.72 -10.07
N GLY A 117 -10.12 -3.43 -10.41
CA GLY A 117 -11.30 -2.60 -10.11
C GLY A 117 -10.90 -1.20 -9.62
N LEU A 118 -11.85 -0.26 -9.71
CA LEU A 118 -11.78 1.11 -9.20
C LEU A 118 -12.61 1.31 -7.92
N ILE A 119 -13.46 0.32 -7.59
CA ILE A 119 -14.38 0.32 -6.44
C ILE A 119 -14.64 -1.14 -6.09
N CYS A 120 -14.16 -1.59 -4.93
CA CYS A 120 -14.27 -2.97 -4.43
C CYS A 120 -15.68 -3.30 -3.87
N GLU A 121 -16.75 -2.77 -4.47
CA GLU A 121 -18.10 -2.82 -3.88
C GLU A 121 -18.82 -4.17 -4.03
N LYS A 122 -18.27 -5.15 -4.75
CA LYS A 122 -18.96 -6.41 -5.02
C LYS A 122 -18.04 -7.64 -4.98
N PRO A 123 -18.23 -8.57 -4.02
CA PRO A 123 -17.68 -9.91 -4.13
C PRO A 123 -18.55 -10.73 -5.09
N LEU A 124 -18.57 -10.40 -6.38
CA LEU A 124 -19.34 -11.14 -7.38
C LEU A 124 -18.41 -11.89 -8.32
N SER A 125 -18.12 -13.13 -7.94
CA SER A 125 -18.08 -14.39 -8.74
C SER A 125 -17.44 -14.45 -10.14
N THR A 126 -16.89 -13.38 -10.68
CA THR A 126 -16.35 -13.28 -12.05
C THR A 126 -15.25 -12.21 -12.15
N GLU A 127 -14.38 -12.09 -11.14
CA GLU A 127 -13.14 -11.32 -11.32
C GLU A 127 -12.22 -12.10 -12.27
N THR A 128 -12.08 -11.62 -13.50
CA THR A 128 -11.16 -12.17 -14.50
C THR A 128 -9.72 -11.78 -14.18
N VAL A 129 -9.17 -12.33 -13.08
CA VAL A 129 -7.81 -12.07 -12.64
C VAL A 129 -6.83 -12.44 -13.75
N GLN A 130 -6.03 -11.48 -14.17
CA GLN A 130 -5.04 -11.64 -15.23
C GLN A 130 -3.80 -12.32 -14.66
N CYS A 131 -3.34 -13.39 -15.33
CA CYS A 131 -2.11 -14.06 -14.96
C CYS A 131 -0.93 -13.07 -15.11
N PRO A 132 -0.11 -12.85 -14.06
CA PRO A 132 1.00 -11.90 -14.11
C PRO A 132 2.13 -12.39 -15.02
N ARG A 133 2.16 -13.69 -15.36
CA ARG A 133 3.22 -14.31 -16.15
C ARG A 133 2.98 -14.29 -17.66
N CYS A 134 1.77 -14.67 -18.10
CA CYS A 134 1.43 -14.79 -19.52
C CYS A 134 0.35 -13.82 -19.99
N GLY A 135 -0.24 -13.03 -19.09
CA GLY A 135 -1.30 -12.08 -19.41
C GLY A 135 -2.68 -12.69 -19.70
N SER A 136 -2.84 -14.01 -19.59
CA SER A 136 -4.14 -14.67 -19.82
C SER A 136 -5.14 -14.33 -18.72
N HIS A 137 -6.41 -14.12 -19.12
CA HIS A 137 -7.55 -13.98 -18.20
C HIS A 137 -8.23 -15.32 -17.88
N ASP A 138 -7.81 -16.42 -18.52
CA ASP A 138 -8.32 -17.76 -18.22
C ASP A 138 -7.61 -18.30 -16.97
N THR A 139 -8.10 -17.84 -15.82
CA THR A 139 -7.57 -18.18 -14.50
C THR A 139 -8.69 -18.71 -13.62
N GLN A 140 -8.32 -19.50 -12.62
CA GLN A 140 -9.24 -20.01 -11.63
C GLN A 140 -8.71 -19.79 -10.23
N LYS A 141 -9.59 -19.39 -9.32
CA LYS A 141 -9.27 -19.34 -7.89
C LYS A 141 -9.12 -20.76 -7.37
N VAL A 142 -8.02 -21.03 -6.68
CA VAL A 142 -7.73 -22.30 -6.02
C VAL A 142 -8.08 -22.21 -4.53
N SER A 143 -7.80 -21.07 -3.90
CA SER A 143 -8.07 -20.82 -2.48
C SER A 143 -8.29 -19.32 -2.23
N GLU A 144 -9.18 -18.98 -1.28
CA GLU A 144 -9.34 -17.61 -0.78
C GLU A 144 -8.15 -17.11 0.06
N PHE A 145 -7.26 -18.03 0.43
CA PHE A 145 -6.05 -17.79 1.21
C PHE A 145 -4.82 -18.13 0.35
N GLY A 146 -3.94 -17.15 0.17
CA GLY A 146 -2.65 -17.27 -0.52
C GLY A 146 -1.48 -17.32 0.46
N SER A 147 -0.32 -16.81 0.03
CA SER A 147 0.86 -16.71 0.90
C SER A 147 0.66 -15.81 2.12
N THR A 148 -0.26 -14.84 2.04
CA THR A 148 -0.52 -13.84 3.08
C THR A 148 -2.02 -13.56 3.19
N ALA A 149 -2.49 -13.00 4.31
CA ALA A 149 -3.93 -12.80 4.57
C ALA A 149 -4.62 -11.91 3.53
N CYS A 150 -3.89 -10.95 2.97
CA CYS A 150 -4.32 -10.06 1.90
C CYS A 150 -4.28 -10.69 0.49
N LYS A 151 -3.79 -11.93 0.35
CA LYS A 151 -3.69 -12.63 -0.95
C LYS A 151 -4.64 -13.83 -1.04
N ALA A 152 -5.00 -14.19 -2.26
CA ALA A 152 -5.70 -15.42 -2.63
C ALA A 152 -4.87 -16.19 -3.66
N LEU A 153 -4.95 -17.53 -3.63
CA LEU A 153 -4.21 -18.37 -4.56
C LEU A 153 -5.03 -18.64 -5.83
N TYR A 154 -4.41 -18.39 -6.99
CA TYR A 154 -4.97 -18.66 -8.31
C TYR A 154 -4.07 -19.59 -9.11
N ARG A 155 -4.63 -20.16 -10.18
CA ARG A 155 -3.89 -20.89 -11.20
C ARG A 155 -4.34 -20.45 -12.59
N CYS A 156 -3.39 -20.18 -13.47
CA CYS A 156 -3.68 -19.92 -14.87
C CYS A 156 -3.99 -21.24 -15.59
N LYS A 157 -5.02 -21.29 -16.43
CA LYS A 157 -5.32 -22.47 -17.25
C LYS A 157 -4.54 -22.50 -18.56
N GLN A 158 -4.00 -21.37 -19.00
CA GLN A 158 -3.20 -21.27 -20.23
C GLN A 158 -1.74 -21.70 -20.02
N CYS A 159 -1.04 -21.13 -19.04
CA CYS A 159 0.35 -21.49 -18.74
C CYS A 159 0.49 -22.47 -17.56
N LEU A 160 -0.61 -22.83 -16.90
CA LEU A 160 -0.67 -23.78 -15.77
C LEU A 160 0.02 -23.33 -14.47
N GLU A 161 0.64 -22.16 -14.47
CA GLU A 161 1.35 -21.63 -13.30
C GLU A 161 0.40 -21.19 -12.18
N PRO A 162 0.68 -21.56 -10.91
CA PRO A 162 0.04 -20.97 -9.76
C PRO A 162 0.60 -19.56 -9.50
N PHE A 163 -0.22 -18.66 -8.97
CA PHE A 163 0.19 -17.31 -8.60
C PHE A 163 -0.72 -16.73 -7.50
N ASP A 164 -0.19 -15.78 -6.73
CA ASP A 164 -0.97 -15.03 -5.76
C ASP A 164 -1.69 -13.85 -6.42
N TYR A 165 -2.92 -13.62 -6.00
CA TYR A 165 -3.71 -12.42 -6.29
C TYR A 165 -3.78 -11.56 -5.03
N PHE A 166 -3.35 -10.30 -5.11
CA PHE A 166 -3.55 -9.34 -4.02
C PHE A 166 -5.01 -8.86 -4.05
N LYS A 167 -5.77 -9.26 -3.04
CA LYS A 167 -7.23 -9.10 -3.01
C LYS A 167 -7.63 -7.64 -2.95
N CYS A 168 -8.74 -7.33 -3.61
CA CYS A 168 -9.55 -6.15 -3.32
C CYS A 168 -10.09 -6.22 -1.88
N ILE A 169 -9.86 -5.16 -1.09
CA ILE A 169 -10.35 -4.98 0.28
C ILE A 169 -11.00 -3.59 0.36
#